data_AF-A0A7S4K9H8-F1
#
_entry.id   AF-A0A7S4K9H8-F1
#
_cell.length_a   1.000
_cell.length_b   1.000
_cell.length_c   1.000
_cell.angle_alpha   90.00
_cell.angle_beta   90.00
_cell.angle_gamma   90.00
#
_symmetry.space_group_name_H-M   'P 1'
#
loop_
_entity.id
_entity.type
_entity.pdbx_description
1 polymer ?
#
loop_
_entity_poly.entity_id
_entity_poly.type
_entity_poly.pdbx_seq_one_letter_code
_entity_poly.pdbx_strand_id
1 'polypeptide(L)'
;IGVGTRIDPTLTRADRLVGQVLGIKGQLPDVFCEIEISYYLLRRLLGVKTSDGGKQAKVQKLSKNEILMVNIGSTSTGGRVNAVKGDLAKIALTQPVCTTEGEKI
;
A
#
# COMPACT_ATOMS: atom_id res chain seq x y z
N ILE A 1 -13.08 6.18 -16.62
CA ILE A 1 -14.46 6.73 -16.52
C ILE A 1 -14.35 8.11 -15.89
N GLY A 2 -15.02 9.13 -16.44
CA GLY A 2 -15.09 10.45 -15.82
C GLY A 2 -16.36 10.57 -14.98
N VAL A 3 -16.23 10.94 -13.70
CA VAL A 3 -17.36 11.14 -12.79
C VAL A 3 -17.38 12.61 -12.37
N GLY A 4 -18.37 13.37 -12.84
CA GLY A 4 -18.58 14.76 -12.45
C GLY A 4 -19.21 14.85 -11.06
N THR A 5 -18.58 15.56 -10.13
CA THR A 5 -19.06 15.75 -8.76
C THR A 5 -19.21 17.24 -8.44
N ARG A 6 -19.87 17.57 -7.32
CA ARG A 6 -20.05 18.95 -6.84
C ARG A 6 -18.98 19.36 -5.82
N ILE A 7 -17.88 18.61 -5.71
CA ILE A 7 -16.81 18.90 -4.76
C ILE A 7 -16.02 20.14 -5.21
N ASP A 8 -15.36 20.79 -4.25
CA ASP A 8 -14.54 21.95 -4.54
C ASP A 8 -13.39 21.58 -5.50
N PRO A 9 -13.22 22.29 -6.64
CA PRO A 9 -12.16 22.03 -7.61
C PRO A 9 -10.73 22.09 -7.06
N THR A 10 -10.51 22.75 -5.92
CA THR A 10 -9.22 22.80 -5.23
C THR A 10 -8.82 21.46 -4.61
N LEU A 11 -9.80 20.60 -4.30
CA LEU A 11 -9.57 19.25 -3.77
C LEU A 11 -9.16 18.27 -4.87
N THR A 12 -9.59 18.49 -6.11
CA THR A 12 -9.26 17.63 -7.26
C THR A 12 -8.00 18.06 -8.01
N ARG A 13 -7.50 19.28 -7.74
CA ARG A 13 -6.34 19.84 -8.42
C ARG A 13 -5.08 19.00 -8.14
N ALA A 14 -4.22 18.84 -9.14
CA ALA A 14 -2.90 18.20 -9.02
C ALA A 14 -2.97 16.78 -8.44
N ASP A 15 -3.90 15.96 -8.94
CA ASP A 15 -3.99 14.53 -8.64
C ASP A 15 -4.17 14.17 -7.16
N ARG A 16 -4.64 15.13 -6.35
CA ARG A 16 -4.83 14.97 -4.90
C ARG A 16 -5.79 13.84 -4.48
N LEU A 17 -6.67 13.41 -5.39
CA LEU A 17 -7.63 12.33 -5.13
C LEU A 17 -7.17 10.98 -5.69
N VAL A 18 -5.94 10.86 -6.19
CA VAL A 18 -5.40 9.57 -6.64
C VAL A 18 -5.35 8.60 -5.46
N GLY A 19 -5.85 7.38 -5.69
CA GLY A 19 -5.97 6.34 -4.67
C GLY A 19 -7.13 6.51 -3.70
N GLN A 20 -7.92 7.57 -3.79
CA GLN A 20 -9.10 7.72 -2.92
C GLN A 20 -10.27 6.86 -3.40
N VAL A 21 -11.05 6.35 -2.45
CA VAL A 21 -12.25 5.54 -2.74
C VAL A 21 -13.48 6.43 -2.73
N LEU A 22 -14.26 6.39 -3.82
CA LEU A 22 -15.55 7.07 -3.96
C LEU A 22 -16.67 6.04 -4.02
N GLY A 23 -17.72 6.22 -3.21
CA GLY A 23 -18.84 5.31 -3.14
C GLY A 23 -20.13 5.99 -2.67
N ILE A 24 -21.22 5.22 -2.65
CA ILE A 24 -22.52 5.70 -2.19
C ILE A 24 -22.47 5.89 -0.66
N LYS A 25 -23.19 6.89 -0.16
CA LYS A 25 -23.30 7.17 1.27
C LYS A 25 -23.72 5.91 2.04
N GLY A 26 -22.91 5.50 3.02
CA GLY A 26 -23.18 4.35 3.89
C GLY A 26 -22.85 2.99 3.28
N GLN A 27 -22.25 2.94 2.08
CA GLN A 27 -21.82 1.70 1.42
C GLN A 27 -20.29 1.62 1.24
N LEU A 28 -19.56 2.60 1.78
CA LEU A 28 -18.09 2.59 1.73
C LEU A 28 -17.53 1.58 2.73
N PRO A 29 -16.42 0.90 2.38
CA PRO A 29 -15.67 0.07 3.31
C PRO A 29 -15.15 0.85 4.53
N ASP A 30 -14.75 0.11 5.54
CA ASP A 30 -14.12 0.67 6.73
C ASP A 30 -12.76 1.31 6.42
N VAL A 31 -12.38 2.25 7.27
CA VAL A 31 -11.11 2.99 7.18
C VAL A 31 -10.14 2.45 8.21
N PHE A 32 -8.99 1.99 7.75
CA PHE A 32 -7.95 1.36 8.57
C PHE A 32 -6.71 2.27 8.66
N CYS A 33 -6.20 2.46 9.87
CA CYS A 33 -4.91 3.10 10.14
C CYS A 33 -3.79 2.08 10.38
N GLU A 34 -4.16 0.87 10.79
CA GLU A 34 -3.26 -0.27 10.98
C GLU A 34 -3.84 -1.48 10.28
N ILE A 35 -2.98 -2.26 9.64
CA ILE A 35 -3.38 -3.45 8.90
C ILE A 35 -2.49 -4.64 9.26
N GLU A 36 -3.06 -5.84 9.19
CA GLU A 36 -2.34 -7.10 9.29
C GLU A 36 -2.33 -7.77 7.92
N ILE A 37 -1.13 -8.09 7.42
CA ILE A 37 -0.96 -8.61 6.06
C ILE A 37 -0.28 -9.98 6.11
N SER A 38 -0.69 -10.86 5.21
CA SER A 38 0.06 -12.08 4.86
C SER A 38 0.91 -11.77 3.64
N TYR A 39 2.23 -11.90 3.75
CA TYR A 39 3.14 -11.52 2.68
C TYR A 39 3.97 -12.72 2.19
N TYR A 40 4.37 -12.66 0.92
CA TYR A 40 5.34 -13.59 0.34
C TYR A 40 6.42 -12.78 -0.37
N LEU A 41 7.67 -13.01 0.01
CA LEU A 41 8.82 -12.33 -0.60
C LEU A 41 9.27 -13.07 -1.85
N LEU A 42 9.50 -12.33 -2.93
CA LEU A 42 10.12 -12.86 -4.14
C LEU A 42 11.53 -13.38 -3.82
N ARG A 43 11.98 -14.39 -4.57
CA ARG A 43 13.31 -15.00 -4.34
C ARG A 43 14.46 -14.07 -4.75
N ARG A 44 14.21 -13.12 -5.65
CA ARG A 44 15.20 -12.24 -6.27
C ARG A 44 14.59 -10.85 -6.46
N LEU A 45 15.42 -9.82 -6.36
CA LEU A 45 14.99 -8.44 -6.66
C LEU A 45 14.70 -8.28 -8.16
N LEU A 46 13.61 -7.58 -8.48
CA LEU A 46 13.20 -7.24 -9.84
C LEU A 46 13.58 -5.79 -10.14
N GLY A 47 13.95 -5.50 -11.40
CA GLY A 47 14.22 -4.14 -11.86
C GLY A 47 15.56 -3.53 -11.41
N VAL A 48 16.35 -4.24 -10.60
CA VAL A 48 17.70 -3.79 -10.21
C VAL A 48 18.69 -4.14 -11.32
N LYS A 49 19.27 -3.11 -11.95
CA LYS A 49 20.40 -3.29 -12.87
C LYS A 49 21.66 -3.54 -12.05
N THR A 50 22.06 -4.80 -11.91
CA THR A 50 23.44 -5.13 -11.52
C THR A 50 24.35 -4.77 -12.68
N SER A 51 25.31 -3.86 -12.45
CA SER A 51 26.19 -3.32 -13.50
C SER A 51 27.00 -4.39 -14.23
N ASP A 52 27.23 -5.57 -13.63
CA ASP A 52 28.17 -6.55 -14.18
C ASP A 52 27.70 -7.99 -13.96
N GLY A 53 26.75 -8.48 -14.77
CA GLY A 53 26.45 -9.92 -14.95
C GLY A 53 26.20 -10.77 -13.69
N GLY A 54 26.08 -10.14 -12.52
CA GLY A 54 26.12 -10.76 -11.22
C GLY A 54 24.77 -11.30 -10.81
N LYS A 55 24.78 -12.42 -10.09
CA LYS A 55 23.58 -13.07 -9.55
C LYS A 55 22.67 -12.03 -8.88
N GLN A 56 21.42 -11.93 -9.36
CA GLN A 56 20.40 -11.04 -8.79
C GLN A 56 20.38 -11.14 -7.26
N ALA A 57 20.45 -9.99 -6.59
CA ALA A 57 20.50 -9.92 -5.14
C ALA A 57 19.26 -10.55 -4.49
N LYS A 58 19.49 -11.27 -3.39
CA LYS A 58 18.46 -11.99 -2.63
C LYS A 58 17.66 -11.00 -1.78
N VAL A 59 16.35 -11.19 -1.71
CA VAL A 59 15.45 -10.36 -0.90
C VAL A 59 15.66 -10.66 0.58
N GLN A 60 15.83 -9.61 1.40
CA GLN A 60 15.93 -9.72 2.85
C GLN A 60 14.53 -9.82 3.47
N LYS A 61 14.44 -10.46 4.64
CA LYS A 61 13.18 -10.52 5.38
C LYS A 61 12.82 -9.15 5.96
N LEU A 62 11.53 -8.91 6.14
CA LEU A 62 11.01 -7.69 6.76
C LEU A 62 11.57 -7.50 8.17
N SER A 63 11.97 -6.28 8.49
CA SER A 63 12.48 -5.90 9.80
C SER A 63 11.50 -5.00 10.57
N LYS A 64 11.55 -5.06 11.90
CA LYS A 64 10.72 -4.19 12.75
C LYS A 64 11.18 -2.74 12.61
N ASN A 65 10.23 -1.80 12.60
CA ASN A 65 10.39 -0.37 12.38
C ASN A 65 10.87 0.03 10.97
N GLU A 66 10.85 -0.90 10.02
CA GLU A 66 11.13 -0.59 8.61
C GLU A 66 9.97 0.19 7.99
N ILE A 67 10.29 1.14 7.12
CA ILE A 67 9.29 1.91 6.35
C ILE A 67 9.25 1.34 4.94
N LEU A 68 8.07 0.93 4.52
CA LEU A 68 7.82 0.31 3.22
C LEU A 68 6.74 1.10 2.49
N MET A 69 6.80 1.05 1.16
CA MET A 69 5.68 1.51 0.33
C MET A 69 4.72 0.34 0.14
N VAL A 70 3.46 0.55 0.51
CA VAL A 70 2.40 -0.44 0.46
C VAL A 70 1.36 0.04 -0.55
N ASN A 71 1.00 -0.83 -1.49
CA ASN A 71 -0.05 -0.56 -2.47
C ASN A 71 -1.29 -1.35 -2.09
N ILE A 72 -2.36 -0.69 -1.67
CA ILE A 72 -3.61 -1.34 -1.29
C ILE A 72 -4.65 -0.92 -2.33
N GLY A 73 -5.02 -1.86 -3.19
CA GLY A 73 -5.88 -1.57 -4.35
C GLY A 73 -5.25 -0.51 -5.26
N SER A 74 -5.85 0.69 -5.30
CA SER A 74 -5.30 1.85 -6.04
C SER A 74 -4.55 2.86 -5.17
N THR A 75 -4.49 2.62 -3.85
CA THR A 75 -3.88 3.53 -2.87
C THR A 75 -2.43 3.16 -2.63
N SER A 76 -1.50 4.08 -2.88
CA SER A 76 -0.09 3.92 -2.52
C SER A 76 0.20 4.74 -1.27
N THR A 77 0.62 4.08 -0.19
CA THR A 77 0.90 4.74 1.08
C THR A 77 2.19 4.21 1.71
N GLY A 78 2.80 5.01 2.57
CA GLY A 78 3.90 4.55 3.41
C GLY A 78 3.37 3.74 4.59
N GLY A 79 4.08 2.70 4.99
CA GLY A 79 3.74 1.88 6.14
C GLY A 79 4.96 1.56 6.98
N ARG A 80 4.84 1.69 8.30
CA ARG A 80 5.86 1.25 9.26
C ARG A 80 5.52 -0.13 9.77
N VAL A 81 6.47 -1.06 9.68
CA VAL A 81 6.32 -2.43 10.22
C VAL A 81 6.43 -2.39 11.75
N ASN A 82 5.32 -2.60 12.45
CA ASN A 82 5.29 -2.64 13.92
C ASN A 82 5.70 -4.00 14.47
N ALA A 83 5.31 -5.09 13.81
CA ALA A 83 5.63 -6.45 14.21
C ALA A 83 5.64 -7.40 13.01
N VAL A 84 6.50 -8.41 13.06
CA VAL A 84 6.57 -9.49 12.06
C VAL A 84 6.48 -10.81 12.82
N LYS A 85 5.59 -11.70 12.38
CA LYS A 85 5.40 -13.04 12.95
C LYS A 85 5.27 -14.06 11.82
N GLY A 86 6.36 -14.75 11.50
CA GLY A 86 6.39 -15.71 10.40
C GLY A 86 6.13 -15.02 9.07
N ASP A 87 5.02 -15.35 8.43
CA ASP A 87 4.58 -14.78 7.14
C ASP A 87 3.51 -13.67 7.31
N LEU A 88 3.21 -13.29 8.57
CA LEU A 88 2.31 -12.20 8.92
C LEU A 88 3.09 -10.96 9.37
N ALA A 89 2.64 -9.77 8.95
CA ALA A 89 3.19 -8.50 9.40
C ALA A 89 2.08 -7.52 9.80
N LYS A 90 2.31 -6.79 10.89
CA LYS A 90 1.47 -5.65 11.30
C LYS A 90 2.12 -4.36 10.85
N ILE A 91 1.39 -3.57 10.09
CA ILE A 91 1.88 -2.32 9.49
C ILE A 91 0.98 -1.17 9.94
N ALA A 92 1.59 -0.13 10.51
CA ALA A 92 0.94 1.14 10.75
C ALA A 92 1.10 2.03 9.51
N LEU A 93 0.00 2.45 8.93
CA LEU A 93 -0.03 3.26 7.72
C LEU A 93 0.19 4.73 8.06
N THR A 94 0.92 5.47 7.22
CA THR A 94 1.11 6.92 7.40
C THR A 94 -0.15 7.71 7.05
N GLN A 95 -0.97 7.16 6.16
CA GLN A 95 -2.26 7.70 5.77
C GLN A 95 -3.34 6.62 5.93
N PRO A 96 -4.54 6.97 6.43
CA PRO A 96 -5.64 6.02 6.56
C PRO A 96 -6.08 5.54 5.18
N VAL A 97 -6.41 4.25 5.07
CA VAL A 97 -6.84 3.63 3.81
C VAL A 97 -8.22 3.01 3.97
N CYS A 98 -9.07 3.23 2.97
CA CYS A 98 -10.37 2.60 2.86
C CYS A 98 -10.21 1.30 2.05
N THR A 99 -10.44 0.15 2.67
CA THR A 99 -10.26 -1.16 2.03
C THR A 99 -11.16 -2.20 2.70
N THR A 100 -11.25 -3.38 2.11
CA THR A 100 -11.97 -4.54 2.67
C THR A 100 -11.01 -5.66 3.03
N GLU A 101 -11.39 -6.48 4.01
CA GLU A 101 -10.62 -7.67 4.37
C GLU A 101 -10.44 -8.60 3.15
N GLY A 102 -9.20 -9.07 2.94
CA GLY A 102 -8.85 -9.96 1.84
C GLY A 102 -8.44 -9.27 0.53
N GLU A 103 -8.38 -7.94 0.51
CA GLU A 103 -7.84 -7.21 -0.64
C GLU A 103 -6.32 -7.46 -0.82
N LYS A 104 -5.86 -7.44 -2.07
CA LYS A 104 -4.47 -7.72 -2.41
C LYS A 104 -3.58 -6.49 -2.22
N ILE A 105 -2.34 -6.77 -1.79
CA ILE A 105 -1.28 -5.81 -1.48
C ILE A 105 -0.01 -6.20 -2.23
#